data_AF-A0AAE1RAC3-F1
#
_entry.id   AF-A0AAE1RAC3-F1
#
_cell.length_a   1.000
_cell.length_b   1.000
_cell.length_c   1.000
_cell.angle_alpha   90.00
_cell.angle_beta   90.00
_cell.angle_gamma   90.00
#
_symmetry.space_group_name_H-M   'P 1'
#
loop_
_entity.id
_entity.type
_entity.pdbx_description
1 polymer ?
#
loop_
_entity_poly.entity_id
_entity_poly.type
_entity_poly.pdbx_seq_one_letter_code
_entity_poly.pdbx_strand_id
1 'polypeptide(L)'
;MFHLDHSGFGLILLWPYAFTFWTCYAFTFWTCYAFTFWTCYAFTFWTCFVLKTEYAKVAAMRLQFVASEKRRPDQYTVLVRNGLPDADESGSECVEHFFLVNHQDHYLMHQGVYDANKLAKLVREKKSKENWLDYYQLKYSRDQSKRPMMKTGFLGCFGEKVYAIDHQTAEIERLSKEIRGRVCHG
;
A
#
# COMPACT_ATOMS: atom_id res chain seq x y z
N MET A 1 -69.12 -22.22 -59.67
CA MET A 1 -68.14 -23.25 -60.01
C MET A 1 -66.76 -22.69 -59.68
N PHE A 2 -66.24 -23.03 -58.49
CA PHE A 2 -64.83 -23.15 -58.09
C PHE A 2 -63.86 -21.98 -58.39
N HIS A 3 -62.88 -21.61 -57.58
CA HIS A 3 -62.20 -22.25 -56.46
C HIS A 3 -61.42 -21.08 -55.81
N LEU A 4 -61.77 -20.63 -54.61
CA LEU A 4 -60.90 -19.71 -53.87
C LEU A 4 -59.85 -20.55 -53.16
N ASP A 5 -58.64 -20.49 -53.72
CA ASP A 5 -57.45 -21.18 -53.23
C ASP A 5 -57.14 -20.78 -51.78
N HIS A 6 -57.17 -21.77 -50.90
CA HIS A 6 -57.01 -21.63 -49.45
C HIS A 6 -55.54 -21.41 -49.03
N SER A 7 -54.60 -21.34 -49.99
CA SER A 7 -53.16 -21.21 -49.74
C SER A 7 -52.64 -19.77 -49.65
N GLY A 8 -53.35 -18.78 -50.24
CA GLY A 8 -52.90 -17.38 -50.29
C GLY A 8 -53.35 -16.47 -49.14
N PHE A 9 -54.42 -16.84 -48.42
CA PHE A 9 -55.01 -15.99 -47.39
C PHE A 9 -54.18 -15.91 -46.09
N GLY A 10 -53.41 -16.95 -45.78
CA GLY A 10 -52.54 -16.97 -44.59
C GLY A 10 -51.35 -16.02 -44.68
N LEU A 11 -50.79 -15.82 -45.89
CA LEU A 11 -49.61 -14.95 -46.10
C LEU A 11 -49.99 -13.45 -46.08
N ILE A 12 -51.15 -13.11 -46.63
CA ILE A 12 -51.64 -11.72 -46.71
C ILE A 12 -52.03 -11.18 -45.33
N LEU A 13 -52.55 -12.03 -44.45
CA LEU A 13 -52.90 -11.63 -43.08
C LEU A 13 -51.68 -11.58 -42.14
N LEU A 14 -50.57 -12.26 -42.44
CA LEU A 14 -49.34 -12.20 -41.65
C LEU A 14 -48.43 -11.01 -42.01
N TRP A 15 -48.57 -10.47 -43.21
CA TRP A 15 -47.69 -9.39 -43.71
C TRP A 15 -47.83 -8.06 -42.93
N PRO A 16 -49.04 -7.60 -42.55
CA PRO A 16 -49.21 -6.40 -41.72
C PRO A 16 -48.65 -6.59 -40.30
N TYR A 17 -48.79 -7.80 -39.74
CA TYR A 17 -48.24 -8.12 -38.42
C TYR A 17 -46.71 -8.19 -38.46
N ALA A 18 -46.12 -8.82 -39.48
CA ALA A 18 -44.67 -8.85 -39.65
C ALA A 18 -44.07 -7.46 -39.91
N PHE A 19 -44.75 -6.60 -40.68
CA PHE A 19 -44.30 -5.23 -40.96
C PHE A 19 -44.42 -4.31 -39.74
N THR A 20 -45.52 -4.39 -39.00
CA THR A 20 -45.70 -3.64 -37.74
C THR A 20 -44.73 -4.12 -36.66
N PHE A 21 -44.47 -5.43 -36.59
CA PHE A 21 -43.48 -5.98 -35.66
C PHE A 21 -42.05 -5.56 -36.05
N TRP A 22 -41.69 -5.63 -37.33
CA TRP A 22 -40.38 -5.19 -37.83
C TRP A 22 -40.14 -3.69 -37.61
N THR A 23 -41.13 -2.85 -37.89
CA THR A 23 -41.01 -1.39 -37.70
C THR A 23 -40.99 -1.00 -36.24
N CYS A 24 -41.79 -1.63 -35.38
CA CYS A 24 -41.78 -1.38 -33.94
C CYS A 24 -40.48 -1.87 -33.28
N TYR A 25 -39.96 -3.04 -33.68
CA TYR A 25 -38.71 -3.60 -33.15
C TYR A 25 -37.48 -2.84 -33.67
N ALA A 26 -37.43 -2.51 -34.96
CA ALA A 26 -36.35 -1.73 -35.54
C ALA A 26 -36.32 -0.30 -35.00
N PHE A 27 -37.48 0.33 -34.78
CA PHE A 27 -37.56 1.69 -34.23
C PHE A 27 -37.20 1.73 -32.74
N THR A 28 -37.67 0.78 -31.93
CA THR A 28 -37.29 0.68 -30.51
C THR A 28 -35.82 0.32 -30.33
N PHE A 29 -35.28 -0.56 -31.18
CA PHE A 29 -33.86 -0.89 -31.18
C PHE A 29 -33.01 0.32 -31.62
N TRP A 30 -33.38 1.01 -32.70
CA TRP A 30 -32.65 2.19 -33.18
C TRP A 30 -32.65 3.33 -32.15
N THR A 31 -33.80 3.64 -31.56
CA THR A 31 -33.92 4.72 -30.57
C THR A 31 -33.22 4.38 -29.26
N CYS A 32 -33.31 3.13 -28.77
CA CYS A 32 -32.63 2.72 -27.55
C CYS A 32 -31.11 2.67 -27.73
N TYR A 33 -30.59 2.10 -28.83
CA TYR A 33 -29.15 2.01 -29.07
C TYR A 33 -28.53 3.38 -29.39
N ALA A 34 -29.18 4.23 -30.19
CA ALA A 34 -28.65 5.55 -30.49
C ALA A 34 -28.67 6.48 -29.26
N PHE A 35 -29.73 6.44 -28.45
CA PHE A 35 -29.82 7.26 -27.24
C PHE A 35 -28.84 6.80 -26.15
N THR A 36 -28.71 5.50 -25.93
CA THR A 36 -27.72 4.96 -24.97
C THR A 36 -26.29 5.23 -25.43
N PHE A 37 -26.00 5.08 -26.71
CA PHE A 37 -24.70 5.44 -27.28
C PHE A 37 -24.42 6.94 -27.02
N TRP A 38 -25.30 7.84 -27.47
CA TRP A 38 -25.12 9.29 -27.29
C TRP A 38 -24.92 9.71 -25.84
N THR A 39 -25.75 9.20 -24.92
CA THR A 39 -25.64 9.53 -23.49
C THR A 39 -24.34 8.99 -22.88
N CYS A 40 -23.90 7.79 -23.25
CA CYS A 40 -22.61 7.24 -22.85
C CYS A 40 -21.43 8.10 -23.32
N TYR A 41 -21.42 8.55 -24.59
CA TYR A 41 -20.35 9.42 -25.09
C TYR A 41 -20.37 10.80 -24.47
N ALA A 42 -21.55 11.42 -24.33
CA ALA A 42 -21.68 12.73 -23.68
C ALA A 42 -21.23 12.68 -22.22
N PHE A 43 -21.61 11.64 -21.48
CA PHE A 43 -21.19 11.45 -20.09
C PHE A 43 -19.70 11.16 -19.98
N THR A 44 -19.15 10.30 -20.85
CA THR A 44 -17.70 10.02 -20.89
C THR A 44 -16.91 11.29 -21.22
N PHE A 45 -17.35 12.07 -22.21
CA PHE A 45 -16.71 13.33 -22.57
C PHE A 45 -16.74 14.33 -21.42
N TRP A 46 -17.91 14.50 -20.78
CA TRP A 46 -18.07 15.38 -19.64
C TRP A 46 -17.19 14.97 -18.45
N THR A 47 -17.19 13.68 -18.10
CA THR A 47 -16.35 13.17 -17.00
C THR A 47 -14.86 13.33 -17.30
N CYS A 48 -14.40 13.05 -18.54
CA CYS A 48 -13.03 13.31 -18.96
C CYS A 48 -12.66 14.80 -18.90
N PHE A 49 -13.59 15.70 -19.26
CA PHE A 49 -13.38 17.15 -19.18
C PHE A 49 -13.22 17.62 -17.73
N VAL A 50 -14.14 17.21 -16.84
CA VAL A 50 -14.05 17.50 -15.40
C VAL A 50 -12.77 16.91 -14.81
N LEU A 51 -12.44 15.66 -15.13
CA LEU A 51 -11.23 15.01 -14.64
C LEU A 51 -9.96 15.75 -15.08
N LYS A 52 -9.89 16.20 -16.33
CA LYS A 52 -8.76 16.97 -16.84
C LYS A 52 -8.58 18.30 -16.10
N THR A 53 -9.69 19.01 -15.87
CA THR A 53 -9.65 20.32 -15.19
C THR A 53 -9.28 20.19 -13.71
N GLU A 54 -9.84 19.21 -13.00
CA GLU A 54 -9.47 18.94 -11.61
C GLU A 54 -8.04 18.41 -11.48
N TYR A 55 -7.61 17.53 -12.39
CA TYR A 55 -6.22 17.05 -12.41
C TYR A 55 -5.22 18.20 -12.58
N ALA A 56 -5.51 19.16 -13.47
CA ALA A 56 -4.67 20.34 -13.65
C ALA A 56 -4.57 21.18 -12.36
N LYS A 57 -5.68 21.36 -11.63
CA LYS A 57 -5.69 22.05 -10.33
C LYS A 57 -4.85 21.31 -9.29
N VAL A 58 -5.04 19.99 -9.15
CA VAL A 58 -4.27 19.16 -8.20
C VAL A 58 -2.79 19.16 -8.52
N ALA A 59 -2.43 19.06 -9.80
CA ALA A 59 -1.04 19.15 -10.25
C ALA A 59 -0.42 20.52 -9.91
N ALA A 60 -1.14 21.62 -10.14
CA ALA A 60 -0.69 22.97 -9.78
C ALA A 60 -0.50 23.14 -8.27
N MET A 61 -1.47 22.68 -7.46
CA MET A 61 -1.35 22.69 -6.00
C MET A 61 -0.16 21.85 -5.52
N ARG A 62 0.04 20.66 -6.10
CA ARG A 62 1.20 19.80 -5.78
C ARG A 62 2.52 20.47 -6.13
N LEU A 63 2.60 21.15 -7.26
CA LEU A 63 3.82 21.86 -7.67
C LEU A 63 4.13 23.04 -6.74
N GLN A 64 3.11 23.82 -6.38
CA GLN A 64 3.26 24.90 -5.39
C GLN A 64 3.66 24.36 -4.01
N PHE A 65 3.08 23.24 -3.59
CA PHE A 65 3.44 22.57 -2.35
C PHE A 65 4.91 22.15 -2.37
N VAL A 66 5.36 21.41 -3.39
CA VAL A 66 6.76 20.98 -3.54
C VAL A 66 7.73 22.16 -3.60
N ALA A 67 7.36 23.26 -4.26
CA ALA A 67 8.21 24.45 -4.36
C ALA A 67 8.29 25.28 -3.06
N SER A 68 7.23 25.28 -2.25
CA SER A 68 7.17 26.02 -0.97
C SER A 68 7.68 25.20 0.22
N GLU A 69 7.86 23.90 0.05
CA GLU A 69 8.26 22.99 1.11
C GLU A 69 9.71 23.24 1.54
N LYS A 70 9.97 23.11 2.84
CA LYS A 70 11.33 23.24 3.40
C LYS A 70 12.21 22.09 2.93
N ARG A 71 13.53 22.35 2.87
CA ARG A 71 14.55 21.36 2.53
C ARG A 71 14.40 20.12 3.41
N ARG A 72 14.17 18.98 2.78
CA ARG A 72 14.11 17.65 3.42
C ARG A 72 15.14 16.72 2.77
N PRO A 73 15.65 15.70 3.50
CA PRO A 73 16.67 14.81 2.96
C PRO A 73 16.15 13.94 1.79
N ASP A 74 14.84 13.71 1.68
CA ASP A 74 14.20 13.00 0.55
C ASP A 74 14.40 13.70 -0.80
N GLN A 75 14.56 15.04 -0.81
CA GLN A 75 14.80 15.81 -2.04
C GLN A 75 16.22 15.63 -2.59
N TYR A 76 17.17 15.20 -1.74
CA TYR A 76 18.60 15.11 -2.06
C TYR A 76 19.13 13.66 -2.04
N THR A 77 18.29 12.69 -1.68
CA THR A 77 18.69 11.28 -1.55
C THR A 77 18.08 10.46 -2.67
N VAL A 78 18.91 9.75 -3.43
CA VAL A 78 18.48 8.82 -4.49
C VAL A 78 18.69 7.39 -4.02
N LEU A 79 17.66 6.53 -4.14
CA LEU A 79 17.75 5.12 -3.82
C LEU A 79 18.20 4.32 -5.06
N VAL A 80 19.41 3.78 -5.01
CA VAL A 80 19.95 2.87 -6.04
C VAL A 80 19.71 1.43 -5.60
N ARG A 81 18.96 0.66 -6.40
CA ARG A 81 18.51 -0.72 -6.05
C ARG A 81 19.29 -1.85 -6.73
N ASN A 82 20.07 -1.55 -7.77
CA ASN A 82 20.86 -2.54 -8.49
C ASN A 82 22.35 -2.23 -8.28
N GLY A 83 23.02 -3.01 -7.44
CA GLY A 83 24.47 -2.93 -7.26
C GLY A 83 25.17 -3.70 -8.37
N LEU A 84 26.19 -3.10 -8.99
CA LEU A 84 27.13 -3.83 -9.84
C LEU A 84 27.93 -4.76 -8.93
N PRO A 85 27.86 -6.10 -9.09
CA PRO A 85 28.66 -7.01 -8.29
C PRO A 85 30.04 -7.12 -8.93
N ASP A 86 30.91 -6.14 -8.65
CA ASP A 86 32.32 -6.30 -8.95
C ASP A 86 32.98 -7.09 -7.81
N ALA A 87 33.70 -8.15 -8.15
CA ALA A 87 34.16 -9.18 -7.21
C ALA A 87 35.40 -8.76 -6.40
N ASP A 88 36.09 -7.69 -6.81
CA ASP A 88 37.41 -7.32 -6.29
C ASP A 88 37.35 -6.16 -5.28
N GLU A 89 36.24 -5.43 -5.18
CA GLU A 89 36.07 -4.25 -4.30
C GLU A 89 34.83 -4.38 -3.39
N SER A 90 34.85 -3.72 -2.24
CA SER A 90 33.66 -3.68 -1.38
C SER A 90 32.54 -2.92 -2.10
N GLY A 91 31.30 -3.41 -2.08
CA GLY A 91 30.19 -2.78 -2.83
C GLY A 91 29.92 -1.30 -2.47
N SER A 92 30.43 -0.82 -1.33
CA SER A 92 30.45 0.59 -0.93
C SER A 92 31.44 1.41 -1.78
N GLU A 93 32.65 0.90 -1.92
CA GLU A 93 33.77 1.55 -2.62
C GLU A 93 33.50 1.64 -4.13
N CYS A 94 32.94 0.59 -4.74
CA CYS A 94 32.53 0.64 -6.15
C CYS A 94 31.49 1.75 -6.40
N VAL A 95 30.52 1.89 -5.48
CA VAL A 95 29.47 2.91 -5.59
C VAL A 95 30.07 4.31 -5.44
N GLU A 96 30.96 4.49 -4.47
CA GLU A 96 31.69 5.76 -4.28
C GLU A 96 32.49 6.13 -5.52
N HIS A 97 33.31 5.22 -6.04
CA HIS A 97 34.09 5.45 -7.24
C HIS A 97 33.20 5.77 -8.45
N PHE A 98 32.10 5.03 -8.66
CA PHE A 98 31.15 5.28 -9.74
C PHE A 98 30.56 6.70 -9.68
N PHE A 99 30.12 7.15 -8.51
CA PHE A 99 29.52 8.48 -8.37
C PHE A 99 30.57 9.59 -8.43
N LEU A 100 31.78 9.37 -7.91
CA LEU A 100 32.89 10.30 -8.05
C LEU A 100 33.38 10.42 -9.49
N VAL A 101 33.27 9.38 -10.33
CA VAL A 101 33.65 9.50 -11.74
C VAL A 101 32.57 10.19 -12.56
N ASN A 102 31.29 9.86 -12.33
CA ASN A 102 30.19 10.37 -13.17
C ASN A 102 29.62 11.72 -12.70
N HIS A 103 29.68 12.02 -11.40
CA HIS A 103 28.99 13.15 -10.78
C HIS A 103 29.82 13.83 -9.66
N GLN A 104 31.04 14.26 -9.98
CA GLN A 104 31.99 14.88 -9.04
C GLN A 104 31.39 16.00 -8.18
N ASP A 105 30.72 16.96 -8.81
CA ASP A 105 30.28 18.19 -8.11
C ASP A 105 29.01 18.02 -7.26
N HIS A 106 28.31 16.88 -7.40
CA HIS A 106 26.99 16.67 -6.78
C HIS A 106 26.96 15.50 -5.79
N TYR A 107 28.06 14.76 -5.69
CA TYR A 107 28.17 13.64 -4.78
C TYR A 107 28.54 14.13 -3.36
N LEU A 108 27.73 13.75 -2.36
CA LEU A 108 28.00 14.07 -0.96
C LEU A 108 28.46 12.84 -0.18
N MET A 109 27.60 11.81 -0.14
CA MET A 109 27.87 10.56 0.56
C MET A 109 26.91 9.48 0.08
N HIS A 110 27.27 8.23 0.35
CA HIS A 110 26.39 7.08 0.20
C HIS A 110 26.26 6.35 1.54
N GLN A 111 25.13 5.65 1.72
CA GLN A 111 24.92 4.77 2.86
C GLN A 111 24.51 3.39 2.35
N GLY A 112 25.33 2.38 2.64
CA GLY A 112 25.01 1.00 2.34
C GLY A 112 23.73 0.55 3.05
N VAL A 113 22.86 -0.16 2.33
CA VAL A 113 21.64 -0.76 2.90
C VAL A 113 21.97 -2.19 3.31
N TYR A 114 22.00 -2.43 4.62
CA TYR A 114 22.27 -3.75 5.20
C TYR A 114 20.96 -4.44 5.61
N ASP A 115 20.94 -5.78 5.60
CA ASP A 115 19.80 -6.55 6.11
C ASP A 115 19.70 -6.42 7.64
N ALA A 116 18.96 -5.41 8.08
CA ALA A 116 18.66 -5.17 9.48
C ALA A 116 17.36 -5.84 9.94
N ASN A 117 16.75 -6.76 9.17
CA ASN A 117 15.43 -7.33 9.51
C ASN A 117 15.43 -8.03 10.87
N LYS A 118 16.48 -8.82 11.15
CA LYS A 118 16.64 -9.53 12.43
C LYS A 118 16.84 -8.56 13.59
N LEU A 119 17.67 -7.53 13.39
CA LEU A 119 17.90 -6.48 14.38
C LEU A 119 16.61 -5.69 14.67
N ALA A 120 15.89 -5.31 13.62
CA ALA A 120 14.62 -4.60 13.73
C ALA A 120 13.54 -5.43 14.45
N LYS A 121 13.55 -6.76 14.32
CA LYS A 121 12.67 -7.65 15.08
C LYS A 121 13.00 -7.61 16.57
N LEU A 122 14.27 -7.71 16.94
CA LEU A 122 14.72 -7.65 18.34
C LEU A 122 14.43 -6.28 18.99
N VAL A 123 14.65 -5.18 18.26
CA VAL A 123 14.33 -3.83 18.74
C VAL A 123 12.82 -3.66 18.96
N ARG A 124 11.99 -4.20 18.06
CA ARG A 124 10.52 -4.20 18.24
C ARG A 124 10.09 -5.01 19.44
N GLU A 125 10.69 -6.19 19.65
CA GLU A 125 10.41 -7.02 20.82
C GLU A 125 10.79 -6.31 22.12
N LYS A 126 11.98 -5.70 22.18
CA LYS A 126 12.42 -4.89 23.31
C LYS A 126 11.43 -3.78 23.64
N LYS A 127 10.99 -3.01 22.63
CA LYS A 127 10.00 -1.94 22.81
C LYS A 127 8.67 -2.46 23.34
N SER A 128 8.24 -3.65 22.90
CA SER A 128 7.04 -4.28 23.45
C SER A 128 7.21 -4.65 24.92
N LYS A 129 8.39 -5.13 25.34
CA LYS A 129 8.69 -5.48 26.74
C LYS A 129 8.77 -4.23 27.62
N GLU A 130 9.34 -3.13 27.12
CA GLU A 130 9.35 -1.82 27.78
C GLU A 130 7.91 -1.33 28.03
N ASN A 131 7.02 -1.40 27.03
CA ASN A 131 5.61 -1.05 27.22
C ASN A 131 4.92 -1.90 28.31
N TRP A 132 5.24 -3.20 28.41
CA TRP A 132 4.72 -4.07 29.47
C TRP A 132 5.30 -3.71 30.85
N LEU A 133 6.58 -3.35 30.91
CA LEU A 133 7.23 -2.88 32.13
C LEU A 133 6.54 -1.60 32.64
N ASP A 134 6.31 -0.63 31.77
CA ASP A 134 5.59 0.61 32.09
C ASP A 134 4.20 0.31 32.65
N TYR A 135 3.46 -0.63 32.03
CA TYR A 135 2.16 -1.07 32.54
C TYR A 135 2.24 -1.63 33.96
N TYR A 136 3.22 -2.50 34.25
CA TYR A 136 3.38 -3.07 35.59
C TYR A 136 3.82 -2.05 36.63
N GLN A 137 4.70 -1.11 36.25
CA GLN A 137 5.11 -0.01 37.11
C GLN A 137 3.92 0.90 37.44
N LEU A 138 3.12 1.31 36.45
CA LEU A 138 1.90 2.09 36.66
C LEU A 138 0.90 1.36 37.55
N LYS A 139 0.74 0.04 37.37
CA LYS A 139 -0.14 -0.80 38.20
C LYS A 139 0.34 -0.84 39.66
N TYR A 140 1.64 -0.94 39.89
CA TYR A 140 2.24 -0.92 41.23
C TYR A 140 2.14 0.46 41.89
N SER A 141 2.35 1.53 41.14
CA SER A 141 2.19 2.91 41.64
C SER A 141 0.76 3.22 42.10
N ARG A 142 -0.25 2.57 41.51
CA ARG A 142 -1.66 2.71 41.90
C ARG A 142 -2.03 1.93 43.15
N ASP A 143 -1.43 0.76 43.35
CA ASP A 143 -1.65 -0.10 44.51
C ASP A 143 -0.31 -0.65 45.03
N GLN A 144 0.33 0.12 45.90
CA GLN A 144 1.64 -0.24 46.48
C GLN A 144 1.58 -1.48 47.37
N SER A 145 0.39 -1.87 47.83
CA SER A 145 0.21 -3.03 48.72
C SER A 145 0.35 -4.36 47.99
N LYS A 146 0.18 -4.37 46.65
CA LYS A 146 0.20 -5.59 45.83
C LYS A 146 1.23 -5.49 44.72
N ARG A 147 2.37 -6.15 44.91
CA ARG A 147 3.38 -6.25 43.84
C ARG A 147 2.85 -7.13 42.69
N PRO A 148 2.89 -6.65 41.43
CA PRO A 148 2.37 -7.41 40.31
C PRO A 148 3.22 -8.67 40.07
N MET A 149 2.57 -9.82 40.13
CA MET A 149 3.17 -11.13 39.82
C MET A 149 2.70 -11.62 38.46
N MET A 150 3.59 -12.32 37.75
CA MET A 150 3.27 -13.05 36.54
C MET A 150 3.70 -14.52 36.68
N LYS A 151 3.10 -15.40 35.88
CA LYS A 151 3.60 -16.77 35.73
C LYS A 151 4.45 -16.87 34.49
N THR A 152 5.55 -17.62 34.56
CA THR A 152 6.54 -17.72 33.47
C THR A 152 6.11 -18.60 32.30
N GLY A 153 5.18 -19.54 32.49
CA GLY A 153 4.86 -20.57 31.48
C GLY A 153 3.78 -20.18 30.46
N PHE A 154 3.32 -21.19 29.70
CA PHE A 154 2.46 -21.03 28.54
C PHE A 154 1.15 -20.29 28.85
N LEU A 155 0.89 -19.22 28.09
CA LEU A 155 -0.28 -18.32 28.22
C LEU A 155 -0.48 -17.69 29.61
N GLY A 156 0.54 -17.71 30.48
CA GLY A 156 0.42 -17.22 31.86
C GLY A 156 -0.39 -18.12 32.79
N CYS A 157 -0.73 -19.35 32.37
CA CYS A 157 -1.52 -20.29 33.16
C CYS A 157 -0.64 -21.24 34.01
N PHE A 158 0.50 -21.65 33.46
CA PHE A 158 1.40 -22.65 34.04
C PHE A 158 2.73 -22.01 34.46
N GLY A 159 3.43 -22.60 35.44
CA GLY A 159 4.75 -22.16 35.89
C GLY A 159 4.78 -21.39 37.21
N GLU A 160 6.01 -21.09 37.65
CA GLU A 160 6.30 -20.38 38.90
C GLU A 160 5.81 -18.92 38.86
N LYS A 161 5.37 -18.42 40.02
CA LYS A 161 4.97 -17.02 40.18
C LYS A 161 6.21 -16.17 40.44
N VAL A 162 6.54 -15.30 39.51
CA VAL A 162 7.69 -14.38 39.58
C VAL A 162 7.22 -12.94 39.59
N TYR A 163 8.05 -12.02 40.11
CA TYR A 163 7.75 -10.59 40.07
C TYR A 163 7.80 -10.09 38.62
N ALA A 164 6.70 -9.49 38.16
CA ALA A 164 6.55 -9.10 36.77
C ALA A 164 7.56 -8.00 36.38
N ILE A 165 7.81 -7.03 37.25
CA ILE A 165 8.76 -5.94 37.02
C ILE A 165 10.19 -6.49 36.84
N ASP A 166 10.64 -7.32 37.78
CA ASP A 166 12.00 -7.88 37.77
C ASP A 166 12.21 -8.80 36.55
N HIS A 167 11.20 -9.63 36.23
CA HIS A 167 11.25 -10.50 35.05
C HIS A 167 11.32 -9.70 33.74
N GLN A 168 10.47 -8.68 33.55
CA GLN A 168 10.52 -7.87 32.33
C GLN A 168 11.84 -7.09 32.23
N THR A 169 12.37 -6.60 33.36
CA THR A 169 13.66 -5.89 33.41
C THR A 169 14.81 -6.80 32.96
N ALA A 170 14.88 -8.03 33.47
CA ALA A 170 15.88 -9.01 33.06
C ALA A 170 15.78 -9.36 31.56
N GLU A 171 14.56 -9.49 31.04
CA GLU A 171 14.34 -9.79 29.62
C GLU A 171 14.76 -8.62 28.71
N ILE A 172 14.50 -7.37 29.12
CA ILE A 172 14.98 -6.17 28.42
C ILE A 172 16.52 -6.13 28.41
N GLU A 173 17.17 -6.49 29.51
CA GLU A 173 18.63 -6.56 29.59
C GLU A 173 19.20 -7.64 28.67
N ARG A 174 18.57 -8.83 28.64
CA ARG A 174 18.92 -9.93 27.73
C ARG A 174 18.85 -9.48 26.26
N LEU A 175 17.73 -8.85 25.87
CA LEU A 175 17.53 -8.32 24.52
C LEU A 175 18.52 -7.19 24.19
N SER A 176 18.82 -6.30 25.15
CA SER A 176 19.80 -5.23 25.00
C SER A 176 21.22 -5.76 24.76
N LYS A 177 21.61 -6.83 25.46
CA LYS A 177 22.89 -7.52 25.25
C LYS A 177 22.96 -8.19 23.87
N GLU A 178 21.88 -8.84 23.44
CA GLU A 178 21.80 -9.45 22.10
C GLU A 178 21.88 -8.40 20.99
N ILE A 179 21.16 -7.28 21.14
CA ILE A 179 21.21 -6.14 20.21
C ILE A 179 22.63 -5.58 20.12
N ARG A 180 23.28 -5.29 21.25
CA ARG A 180 24.68 -4.82 21.27
C ARG A 180 25.64 -5.78 20.58
N GLY A 181 25.54 -7.07 20.88
CA GLY A 181 26.37 -8.09 20.24
C GLY A 181 26.19 -8.12 18.72
N ARG A 182 24.96 -7.96 18.22
CA ARG A 182 24.70 -7.91 16.78
C ARG A 182 25.19 -6.63 16.12
N VAL A 183 25.05 -5.48 16.78
CA VAL A 183 25.53 -4.19 16.24
C VAL A 183 27.06 -4.13 16.18
N CYS A 184 27.78 -4.80 17.09
CA CYS A 184 29.25 -4.85 17.04
C CYS A 184 29.81 -5.82 15.99
N HIS A 185 28.98 -6.68 15.39
CA HIS A 185 29.41 -7.72 14.44
C HIS A 185 28.94 -7.48 13.00
N GLY A 186 28.08 -6.49 12.76
CA GLY A 186 27.64 -6.08 11.42
C GLY A 186 28.27 -4.77 11.04
#